data_AF-A0A382Z747-F1
#
_entry.id   AF-A0A382Z747-F1
#
_cell.length_a   1.000
_cell.length_b   1.000
_cell.length_c   1.000
_cell.angle_alpha   90.00
_cell.angle_beta   90.00
_cell.angle_gamma   90.00
#
_symmetry.space_group_name_H-M   'P 1'
#
loop_
_entity.id
_entity.type
_entity.pdbx_description
1 polymer ?
#
loop_
_entity_poly.entity_id
_entity_poly.type
_entity_poly.pdbx_seq_one_letter_code
_entity_poly.pdbx_strand_id
1 'polypeptide(L)'
;QSLQIVMQRIYEEIRSMKSDLTLDDVKDILRKEIKRSQTHSNYFSYLGVDRRDDVSITEGLERLEKEEDELKNKKKSEFDSEVETLLRKEGFKIDKKSLYFKRLFRQLKENLIEIKQRTIQRKRDLILGERKSEWDLVDDLMEELKHEKVKQVINSLPESEIEKESPLLSQVREKFIDSRQQMGLVEKTISEYGYYLDEMMEIIDDKPIQEVTHSDGRSYVDILGQLPVNKEKDPKYRDKTISEILKMKGVKPQNPQNV
;
A
#
# COMPACT_ATOMS: atom_id res chain seq x y z
N GLN A 1 -37.19 -3.70 -5.95
CA GLN A 1 -36.27 -3.70 -7.11
C GLN A 1 -34.84 -4.15 -6.76
N SER A 2 -34.28 -3.78 -5.59
CA SER A 2 -32.91 -4.18 -5.18
C SER A 2 -32.66 -5.70 -5.12
N LEU A 3 -33.55 -6.49 -4.51
CA LEU A 3 -33.34 -7.93 -4.31
C LEU A 3 -33.29 -8.74 -5.62
N GLN A 4 -34.07 -8.32 -6.61
CA GLN A 4 -34.19 -9.01 -7.90
C GLN A 4 -32.93 -8.84 -8.74
N ILE A 5 -32.33 -7.63 -8.70
CA ILE A 5 -31.04 -7.34 -9.34
C ILE A 5 -29.91 -8.14 -8.68
N VAL A 6 -29.88 -8.20 -7.34
CA VAL A 6 -28.87 -8.98 -6.59
C VAL A 6 -29.00 -10.48 -6.90
N MET A 7 -30.21 -11.02 -6.90
CA MET A 7 -30.46 -12.44 -7.25
C MET A 7 -30.06 -12.75 -8.69
N GLN A 8 -30.33 -11.86 -9.64
CA GLN A 8 -29.98 -12.05 -11.04
C GLN A 8 -28.46 -12.01 -11.25
N ARG A 9 -27.75 -11.11 -10.55
CA ARG A 9 -26.28 -11.04 -10.56
C ARG A 9 -25.64 -12.29 -9.97
N ILE A 10 -26.14 -12.77 -8.83
CA ILE A 10 -25.69 -14.03 -8.20
C ILE A 10 -25.95 -15.22 -9.13
N TYR A 11 -27.11 -15.26 -9.78
CA TYR A 11 -27.45 -16.32 -10.74
C TYR A 11 -26.51 -16.32 -11.95
N GLU A 12 -26.22 -15.15 -12.51
CA GLU A 12 -25.28 -14.99 -13.63
C GLU A 12 -23.84 -15.39 -13.23
N GLU A 13 -23.37 -14.98 -12.05
CA GLU A 13 -22.08 -15.40 -11.49
C GLU A 13 -22.00 -16.93 -11.38
N ILE A 14 -22.99 -17.58 -10.74
CA ILE A 14 -23.03 -19.04 -10.57
C ILE A 14 -23.08 -19.78 -11.92
N ARG A 15 -23.73 -19.20 -12.93
CA ARG A 15 -23.83 -19.78 -14.28
C ARG A 15 -22.54 -19.61 -15.09
N SER A 16 -21.81 -18.52 -14.90
CA SER A 16 -20.54 -18.25 -15.58
C SER A 16 -19.33 -19.00 -15.00
N MET A 17 -19.47 -19.57 -13.80
CA MET A 17 -18.37 -20.32 -13.16
C MET A 17 -18.00 -21.57 -13.97
N LYS A 18 -16.70 -21.73 -14.24
CA LYS A 18 -16.11 -22.90 -14.91
C LYS A 18 -16.36 -24.17 -14.09
N SER A 19 -16.82 -25.22 -14.75
CA SER A 19 -17.14 -26.51 -14.12
C SER A 19 -15.92 -27.38 -13.89
N ASP A 20 -14.99 -27.39 -14.85
CA ASP A 20 -13.90 -28.38 -14.88
C ASP A 20 -12.55 -27.69 -14.76
N LEU A 21 -11.85 -27.95 -13.66
CA LEU A 21 -10.47 -27.53 -13.45
C LEU A 21 -9.55 -28.41 -14.30
N THR A 22 -8.73 -27.79 -15.16
CA THR A 22 -7.72 -28.50 -15.95
C THR A 22 -6.31 -28.27 -15.41
N LEU A 23 -5.34 -29.04 -15.90
CA LEU A 23 -3.93 -28.83 -15.56
C LEU A 23 -3.41 -27.45 -16.03
N ASP A 24 -3.87 -26.96 -17.17
CA ASP A 24 -3.41 -25.66 -17.68
C ASP A 24 -3.97 -24.50 -16.85
N ASP A 25 -5.21 -24.62 -16.35
CA ASP A 25 -5.76 -23.67 -15.38
C ASP A 25 -4.92 -23.64 -14.09
N VAL A 26 -4.48 -24.81 -13.60
CA VAL A 26 -3.57 -24.87 -12.42
C VAL A 26 -2.24 -24.17 -12.71
N LYS A 27 -1.66 -24.37 -13.90
CA LYS A 27 -0.41 -23.68 -14.29
C LYS A 27 -0.62 -22.17 -14.35
N ASP A 28 -1.73 -21.71 -14.91
CA ASP A 28 -2.03 -20.28 -15.03
C ASP A 28 -2.23 -19.62 -13.66
N ILE A 29 -2.94 -20.29 -12.76
CA ILE A 29 -3.06 -19.91 -11.36
C ILE A 29 -1.68 -19.77 -10.71
N LEU A 30 -0.83 -20.79 -10.85
CA LEU A 30 0.50 -20.78 -10.26
C LEU A 30 1.39 -19.68 -10.85
N ARG A 31 1.30 -19.41 -12.15
CA ARG A 31 2.04 -18.30 -12.79
C ARG A 31 1.63 -16.95 -12.21
N LYS A 32 0.33 -16.71 -12.01
CA LYS A 32 -0.18 -15.48 -11.37
C LYS A 32 0.33 -15.35 -9.94
N GLU A 33 0.30 -16.43 -9.17
CA GLU A 33 0.75 -16.41 -7.78
C GLU A 33 2.27 -16.24 -7.65
N ILE A 34 3.07 -16.86 -8.54
CA ILE A 34 4.51 -16.63 -8.64
C ILE A 34 4.80 -15.15 -8.94
N LYS A 35 4.10 -14.56 -9.92
CA LYS A 35 4.29 -13.13 -10.26
C LYS A 35 3.95 -12.25 -9.07
N ARG A 36 2.83 -12.53 -8.38
CA ARG A 36 2.41 -11.80 -7.17
C ARG A 36 3.45 -11.92 -6.05
N SER A 37 3.97 -13.13 -5.83
CA SER A 37 5.04 -13.42 -4.87
C SER A 37 6.30 -12.59 -5.17
N GLN A 38 6.75 -12.56 -6.42
CA GLN A 38 7.90 -11.75 -6.85
C GLN A 38 7.68 -10.27 -6.60
N THR A 39 6.51 -9.73 -6.98
CA THR A 39 6.16 -8.33 -6.73
C THR A 39 6.17 -8.01 -5.24
N HIS A 40 5.62 -8.89 -4.39
CA HIS A 40 5.60 -8.69 -2.95
C HIS A 40 7.00 -8.75 -2.33
N SER A 41 7.86 -9.67 -2.76
CA SER A 41 9.26 -9.72 -2.32
C SER A 41 10.01 -8.44 -2.71
N ASN A 42 9.86 -7.97 -3.95
CA ASN A 42 10.50 -6.74 -4.43
C ASN A 42 10.01 -5.51 -3.65
N TYR A 43 8.72 -5.42 -3.32
CA TYR A 43 8.16 -4.35 -2.48
C TYR A 43 8.71 -4.42 -1.05
N PHE A 44 8.76 -5.62 -0.48
CA PHE A 44 9.23 -5.85 0.88
C PHE A 44 10.69 -5.38 1.07
N SER A 45 11.57 -5.60 0.10
CA SER A 45 12.95 -5.12 0.17
C SER A 45 13.12 -3.62 -0.09
N TYR A 46 12.14 -2.97 -0.74
CA TYR A 46 12.22 -1.54 -1.09
C TYR A 46 11.55 -0.63 -0.06
N LEU A 47 10.41 -1.04 0.49
CA LEU A 47 9.59 -0.24 1.43
C LEU A 47 9.36 -0.91 2.79
N GLY A 48 9.61 -2.22 2.90
CA GLY A 48 9.35 -2.98 4.11
C GLY A 48 10.53 -3.08 5.07
N VAL A 49 11.76 -2.91 4.57
CA VAL A 49 13.02 -3.01 5.33
C VAL A 49 13.97 -1.96 4.78
N ASP A 50 14.53 -1.13 5.65
CA ASP A 50 15.61 -0.21 5.26
C ASP A 50 16.94 -0.99 5.21
N ARG A 51 17.42 -1.26 3.99
CA ARG A 51 18.67 -2.02 3.78
C ARG A 51 19.94 -1.21 4.08
N ARG A 52 19.81 0.07 4.45
CA ARG A 52 20.95 0.88 4.93
C ARG A 52 21.03 0.92 6.46
N ASP A 53 20.04 0.34 7.16
CA ASP A 53 20.00 0.25 8.61
C ASP A 53 20.11 -1.20 9.08
N ASP A 54 21.21 -1.50 9.77
CA ASP A 54 21.49 -2.84 10.30
C ASP A 54 20.43 -3.33 11.30
N VAL A 55 19.79 -2.40 12.03
CA VAL A 55 18.70 -2.73 12.95
C VAL A 55 17.47 -3.16 12.17
N SER A 56 17.05 -2.38 11.17
CA SER A 56 15.94 -2.73 10.28
C SER A 56 16.15 -4.06 9.55
N ILE A 57 17.38 -4.34 9.08
CA ILE A 57 17.76 -5.62 8.48
C ILE A 57 17.53 -6.77 9.47
N THR A 58 18.02 -6.62 10.70
CA THR A 58 17.92 -7.65 11.74
C THR A 58 16.46 -7.94 12.10
N GLU A 59 15.66 -6.90 12.34
CA GLU A 59 14.22 -7.03 12.60
C GLU A 59 13.48 -7.70 11.43
N GLY A 60 13.85 -7.34 10.20
CA GLY A 60 13.33 -7.95 8.98
C GLY A 60 13.62 -9.44 8.90
N LEU A 61 14.86 -9.86 9.22
CA LEU A 61 15.26 -11.26 9.22
C LEU A 61 14.56 -12.07 10.32
N GLU A 62 14.45 -11.53 11.54
CA GLU A 62 13.71 -12.17 12.64
C GLU A 62 12.23 -12.37 12.28
N ARG A 63 11.62 -11.39 11.61
CA ARG A 63 10.23 -11.51 11.13
C ARG A 63 10.10 -12.63 10.10
N LEU A 64 11.05 -12.77 9.18
CA LEU A 64 11.03 -13.82 8.17
C LEU A 64 11.29 -15.21 8.78
N GLU A 65 12.12 -15.30 9.82
CA GLU A 65 12.30 -16.52 10.61
C GLU A 65 10.98 -16.97 11.27
N LYS A 66 10.28 -16.05 11.94
CA LYS A 66 8.94 -16.34 12.48
C LYS A 66 7.95 -16.78 11.41
N GLU A 67 7.91 -16.09 10.26
CA GLU A 67 7.04 -16.45 9.12
C GLU A 67 7.37 -17.86 8.58
N GLU A 68 8.65 -18.21 8.51
CA GLU A 68 9.10 -19.53 8.06
C GLU A 68 8.71 -20.64 9.04
N ASP A 69 8.90 -20.41 10.33
CA ASP A 69 8.55 -21.36 11.38
C ASP A 69 7.03 -21.59 11.46
N GLU A 70 6.24 -20.52 11.36
CA GLU A 70 4.78 -20.62 11.24
C GLU A 70 4.40 -21.47 10.02
N LEU A 71 5.03 -21.23 8.87
CA LEU A 71 4.75 -21.97 7.65
C LEU A 71 5.13 -23.46 7.76
N LYS A 72 6.26 -23.78 8.40
CA LYS A 72 6.72 -25.15 8.64
C LYS A 72 5.82 -25.91 9.60
N ASN A 73 5.33 -25.24 10.64
CA ASN A 73 4.49 -25.85 11.67
C ASN A 73 3.02 -26.01 11.24
N LYS A 74 2.61 -25.31 10.17
CA LYS A 74 1.24 -25.35 9.66
C LYS A 74 0.91 -26.69 8.99
N LYS A 75 -0.25 -27.29 9.33
CA LYS A 75 -0.67 -28.54 8.67
C LYS A 75 -1.05 -28.28 7.22
N LYS A 76 -0.71 -29.21 6.32
CA LYS A 76 -1.10 -29.14 4.89
C LYS A 76 -2.62 -28.97 4.66
N SER A 77 -3.47 -29.40 5.58
CA SER A 77 -4.94 -29.21 5.49
C SER A 77 -5.37 -27.77 5.71
N GLU A 78 -4.59 -26.97 6.44
CA GLU A 78 -4.94 -25.57 6.74
C GLU A 78 -4.79 -24.65 5.52
N PHE A 79 -4.17 -25.14 4.43
CA PHE A 79 -4.11 -24.44 3.15
C PHE A 79 -5.32 -24.76 2.25
N ASP A 80 -6.19 -25.70 2.63
CA ASP A 80 -7.34 -26.09 1.80
C ASP A 80 -8.29 -24.90 1.58
N SER A 81 -8.53 -24.09 2.61
CA SER A 81 -9.36 -22.89 2.51
C SER A 81 -8.76 -21.83 1.58
N GLU A 82 -7.43 -21.68 1.60
CA GLU A 82 -6.70 -20.74 0.72
C GLU A 82 -6.81 -21.18 -0.74
N VAL A 83 -6.61 -22.48 -1.01
CA VAL A 83 -6.73 -23.06 -2.36
C VAL A 83 -8.18 -22.96 -2.87
N GLU A 84 -9.18 -23.25 -2.04
CA GLU A 84 -10.59 -23.06 -2.40
C GLU A 84 -10.91 -21.59 -2.71
N THR A 85 -10.37 -20.66 -1.92
CA THR A 85 -10.55 -19.22 -2.14
C THR A 85 -9.94 -18.79 -3.48
N LEU A 86 -8.75 -19.31 -3.81
CA LEU A 86 -8.07 -19.01 -5.06
C LEU A 86 -8.88 -19.54 -6.27
N LEU A 87 -9.31 -20.79 -6.21
CA LEU A 87 -10.14 -21.40 -7.26
C LEU A 87 -11.46 -20.64 -7.46
N ARG A 88 -12.13 -20.21 -6.39
CA ARG A 88 -13.35 -19.40 -6.47
C ARG A 88 -13.11 -18.03 -7.10
N LYS A 89 -12.00 -17.36 -6.75
CA LYS A 89 -11.61 -16.07 -7.36
C LYS A 89 -11.39 -16.18 -8.87
N GLU A 90 -10.92 -17.33 -9.33
CA GLU A 90 -10.73 -17.64 -10.75
C GLU A 90 -12.00 -18.21 -11.41
N GLY A 91 -13.11 -18.25 -10.68
CA GLY A 91 -14.42 -18.65 -11.18
C GLY A 91 -14.67 -20.16 -11.25
N PHE A 92 -13.87 -20.99 -10.58
CA PHE A 92 -14.09 -22.45 -10.57
C PHE A 92 -15.08 -22.90 -9.49
N LYS A 93 -15.93 -23.85 -9.86
CA LYS A 93 -16.74 -24.60 -8.89
C LYS A 93 -15.88 -25.65 -8.19
N ILE A 94 -16.08 -25.82 -6.88
CA ILE A 94 -15.35 -26.82 -6.09
C ILE A 94 -16.10 -28.16 -6.18
N ASP A 95 -15.64 -29.06 -7.04
CA ASP A 95 -16.18 -30.43 -7.11
C ASP A 95 -15.30 -31.41 -6.32
N LYS A 96 -15.62 -31.56 -5.02
CA LYS A 96 -14.93 -32.50 -4.13
C LYS A 96 -15.26 -33.97 -4.42
N LYS A 97 -16.13 -34.31 -5.39
CA LYS A 97 -16.43 -35.70 -5.75
C LYS A 97 -15.50 -36.20 -6.87
N SER A 98 -15.13 -35.33 -7.80
CA SER A 98 -14.20 -35.67 -8.88
C SER A 98 -12.80 -36.05 -8.38
N LEU A 99 -12.34 -37.25 -8.73
CA LEU A 99 -10.99 -37.72 -8.42
C LEU A 99 -9.93 -36.87 -9.13
N TYR A 100 -10.22 -36.46 -10.37
CA TYR A 100 -9.33 -35.61 -11.16
C TYR A 100 -9.18 -34.22 -10.51
N PHE A 101 -10.29 -33.61 -10.09
CA PHE A 101 -10.27 -32.35 -9.34
C PHE A 101 -9.45 -32.47 -8.06
N LYS A 102 -9.65 -33.52 -7.25
CA LYS A 102 -8.86 -33.75 -6.02
C LYS A 102 -7.36 -33.81 -6.28
N ARG A 103 -6.94 -34.42 -7.38
CA ARG A 103 -5.53 -34.51 -7.76
C ARG A 103 -4.95 -33.13 -8.07
N LEU A 104 -5.65 -32.35 -8.91
CA LEU A 104 -5.23 -31.00 -9.27
C LEU A 104 -5.28 -30.04 -8.08
N PHE A 105 -6.28 -30.16 -7.22
CA PHE A 105 -6.38 -29.41 -5.97
C PHE A 105 -5.18 -29.67 -5.06
N ARG A 106 -4.80 -30.95 -4.89
CA ARG A 106 -3.60 -31.32 -4.12
C ARG A 106 -2.33 -30.74 -4.75
N GLN A 107 -2.18 -30.86 -6.07
CA GLN A 107 -1.03 -30.31 -6.78
C GLN A 107 -0.93 -28.79 -6.61
N LEU A 108 -2.03 -28.07 -6.80
CA LEU A 108 -2.10 -26.63 -6.58
C LEU A 108 -1.70 -26.27 -5.14
N LYS A 109 -2.20 -27.02 -4.15
CA LYS A 109 -1.86 -26.82 -2.74
C LYS A 109 -0.37 -26.98 -2.45
N GLU A 110 0.25 -28.05 -2.96
CA GLU A 110 1.67 -28.31 -2.72
C GLU A 110 2.54 -27.24 -3.37
N ASN A 111 2.22 -26.84 -4.60
CA ASN A 111 2.94 -25.77 -5.29
C ASN A 111 2.71 -24.40 -4.61
N LEU A 112 1.54 -24.14 -4.04
CA LEU A 112 1.27 -22.90 -3.30
C LEU A 112 2.12 -22.80 -2.04
N ILE A 113 2.26 -23.91 -1.29
CA ILE A 113 3.14 -23.98 -0.12
C ILE A 113 4.59 -23.72 -0.55
N GLU A 114 5.03 -24.35 -1.64
CA GLU A 114 6.38 -24.15 -2.19
C GLU A 114 6.61 -22.69 -2.62
N ILE A 115 5.63 -22.04 -3.26
CA ILE A 115 5.71 -20.63 -3.62
C ILE A 115 5.94 -19.79 -2.37
N LYS A 116 5.18 -20.00 -1.29
CA LYS A 116 5.34 -19.25 -0.03
C LYS A 116 6.74 -19.44 0.58
N GLN A 117 7.25 -20.68 0.61
CA GLN A 117 8.61 -20.96 1.07
C GLN A 117 9.64 -20.19 0.24
N ARG A 118 9.52 -20.25 -1.09
CA ARG A 118 10.40 -19.51 -2.02
C ARG A 118 10.25 -18.00 -1.88
N THR A 119 9.07 -17.48 -1.54
CA THR A 119 8.84 -16.05 -1.27
C THR A 119 9.66 -15.59 -0.08
N ILE A 120 9.61 -16.33 1.03
CA ILE A 120 10.36 -16.01 2.26
C ILE A 120 11.85 -16.04 1.97
N GLN A 121 12.34 -17.10 1.29
CA GLN A 121 13.74 -17.18 0.90
C GLN A 121 14.15 -16.01 0.01
N ARG A 122 13.36 -15.71 -1.04
CA ARG A 122 13.65 -14.57 -1.93
C ARG A 122 13.71 -13.24 -1.17
N LYS A 123 12.85 -13.02 -0.18
CA LYS A 123 12.88 -11.82 0.67
C LYS A 123 14.19 -11.76 1.47
N ARG A 124 14.66 -12.88 2.03
CA ARG A 124 15.97 -12.94 2.71
C ARG A 124 17.11 -12.59 1.76
N ASP A 125 17.17 -13.22 0.59
CA ASP A 125 18.20 -12.95 -0.42
C ASP A 125 18.25 -11.45 -0.79
N LEU A 126 17.07 -10.80 -0.90
CA LEU A 126 16.97 -9.37 -1.23
C LEU A 126 17.41 -8.44 -0.09
N ILE A 127 17.13 -8.80 1.17
CA ILE A 127 17.60 -8.02 2.33
C ILE A 127 19.13 -8.14 2.45
N LEU A 128 19.65 -9.36 2.31
CA LEU A 128 21.09 -9.64 2.43
C LEU A 128 21.91 -9.14 1.22
N GLY A 129 21.24 -8.63 0.18
CA GLY A 129 21.89 -8.17 -1.05
C GLY A 129 22.43 -9.27 -1.95
N GLU A 130 22.17 -10.55 -1.64
CA GLU A 130 22.52 -11.71 -2.46
C GLU A 130 21.73 -11.75 -3.78
N ARG A 131 20.59 -11.06 -3.80
CA ARG A 131 19.74 -10.85 -4.98
C ARG A 131 19.43 -9.38 -5.13
N LYS A 132 19.48 -8.87 -6.36
CA LYS A 132 18.97 -7.54 -6.71
C LYS A 132 17.49 -7.56 -7.09
N SER A 133 16.72 -6.62 -6.56
CA SER A 133 15.35 -6.30 -6.98
C SER A 133 15.36 -5.52 -8.30
N GLU A 134 14.25 -5.55 -9.04
CA GLU A 134 14.05 -4.64 -10.18
C GLU A 134 14.08 -3.17 -9.76
N TRP A 135 13.71 -2.87 -8.50
CA TRP A 135 13.78 -1.53 -7.93
C TRP A 135 15.19 -1.12 -7.52
N ASP A 136 16.12 -2.07 -7.37
CA ASP A 136 17.52 -1.73 -7.06
C ASP A 136 18.17 -1.01 -8.24
N LEU A 137 17.68 -1.25 -9.47
CA LEU A 137 18.11 -0.47 -10.64
C LEU A 137 17.69 1.00 -10.53
N VAL A 138 16.56 1.30 -9.88
CA VAL A 138 16.13 2.68 -9.63
C VAL A 138 17.05 3.34 -8.61
N ASP A 139 17.43 2.62 -7.55
CA ASP A 139 18.40 3.13 -6.58
C ASP A 139 19.79 3.31 -7.19
N ASP A 140 20.27 2.34 -7.98
CA ASP A 140 21.54 2.41 -8.72
C ASP A 140 21.54 3.61 -9.69
N LEU A 141 20.47 3.81 -10.47
CA LEU A 141 20.31 4.97 -11.36
C LEU A 141 20.24 6.30 -10.60
N MET A 142 19.55 6.33 -9.45
CA MET A 142 19.46 7.53 -8.60
C MET A 142 20.81 7.86 -7.96
N GLU A 143 21.59 6.85 -7.56
CA GLU A 143 22.96 7.04 -7.11
C GLU A 143 23.87 7.49 -8.26
N GLU A 144 23.79 6.91 -9.45
CA GLU A 144 24.53 7.38 -10.63
C GLU A 144 24.20 8.85 -10.95
N LEU A 145 22.92 9.23 -10.93
CA LEU A 145 22.49 10.63 -11.11
C LEU A 145 23.00 11.56 -10.01
N LYS A 146 23.09 11.07 -8.75
CA LYS A 146 23.72 11.82 -7.65
C LYS A 146 25.21 12.00 -7.91
N HIS A 147 25.92 10.95 -8.33
CA HIS A 147 27.34 11.04 -8.66
C HIS A 147 27.60 11.93 -9.89
N GLU A 148 26.71 11.91 -10.88
CA GLU A 148 26.77 12.78 -12.05
C GLU A 148 26.52 14.24 -11.68
N LYS A 149 25.54 14.52 -10.81
CA LYS A 149 25.34 15.84 -10.20
C LYS A 149 26.56 16.26 -9.38
N VAL A 150 27.15 15.39 -8.55
CA VAL A 150 28.35 15.71 -7.77
C VAL A 150 29.55 16.00 -8.67
N LYS A 151 29.72 15.25 -9.77
CA LYS A 151 30.75 15.51 -10.79
C LYS A 151 30.51 16.84 -11.53
N GLN A 152 29.25 17.20 -11.81
CA GLN A 152 28.89 18.50 -12.36
C GLN A 152 29.11 19.64 -11.35
N VAL A 153 28.81 19.43 -10.07
CA VAL A 153 28.99 20.42 -8.98
C VAL A 153 30.47 20.69 -8.70
N ILE A 154 31.34 19.68 -8.75
CA ILE A 154 32.78 19.86 -8.54
C ILE A 154 33.45 20.60 -9.71
N ASN A 155 32.92 20.47 -10.94
CA ASN A 155 33.54 21.04 -12.14
C ASN A 155 32.94 22.37 -12.61
N SER A 156 31.86 22.85 -11.99
CA SER A 156 31.22 24.09 -12.39
C SER A 156 30.55 24.78 -11.21
N LEU A 157 31.31 25.61 -10.50
CA LEU A 157 30.81 26.92 -10.08
C LEU A 157 31.36 27.92 -11.09
N PRO A 158 30.47 28.58 -11.85
CA PRO A 158 29.72 29.70 -11.29
C PRO A 158 28.20 29.46 -11.23
N GLU A 159 27.58 30.09 -10.23
CA GLU A 159 26.14 30.26 -10.03
C GLU A 159 25.41 30.68 -11.30
N SER A 160 24.46 29.86 -11.77
CA SER A 160 23.22 30.32 -12.38
C SER A 160 22.20 29.18 -12.53
N GLU A 161 21.14 29.27 -11.71
CA GLU A 161 19.72 29.01 -11.99
C GLU A 161 19.35 27.83 -12.91
N ILE A 162 18.92 26.72 -12.28
CA ILE A 162 17.69 26.03 -12.71
C ILE A 162 16.93 25.59 -11.46
N GLU A 163 16.40 26.55 -10.71
CA GLU A 163 15.27 26.30 -9.82
C GLU A 163 14.04 26.14 -10.69
N LYS A 164 13.58 24.90 -10.92
CA LYS A 164 12.19 24.72 -11.27
C LYS A 164 11.41 24.86 -9.97
N GLU A 165 10.87 26.05 -9.74
CA GLU A 165 9.97 26.34 -8.62
C GLU A 165 8.91 25.24 -8.54
N SER A 166 8.99 24.43 -7.49
CA SER A 166 7.99 23.40 -7.22
C SER A 166 6.71 24.09 -6.76
N PRO A 167 5.53 23.67 -7.25
CA PRO A 167 4.29 24.34 -6.90
C PRO A 167 4.03 24.25 -5.39
N LEU A 168 3.43 25.30 -4.85
CA LEU A 168 2.97 25.33 -3.46
C LEU A 168 1.86 24.29 -3.23
N LEU A 169 1.71 23.85 -1.99
CA LEU A 169 0.64 22.91 -1.60
C LEU A 169 -0.75 23.47 -1.94
N SER A 170 -0.96 24.77 -1.77
CA SER A 170 -2.20 25.46 -2.18
C SER A 170 -2.50 25.29 -3.68
N GLN A 171 -1.49 25.46 -4.53
CA GLN A 171 -1.62 25.29 -5.98
C GLN A 171 -1.86 23.83 -6.38
N VAL A 172 -1.24 22.88 -5.68
CA VAL A 172 -1.47 21.45 -5.91
C VAL A 172 -2.87 21.04 -5.46
N ARG A 173 -3.34 21.57 -4.31
CA ARG A 173 -4.69 21.35 -3.79
C ARG A 173 -5.75 21.79 -4.79
N GLU A 174 -5.66 23.00 -5.34
CA GLU A 174 -6.63 23.49 -6.33
C GLU A 174 -6.73 22.56 -7.53
N LYS A 175 -5.58 22.21 -8.13
CA LYS A 175 -5.52 21.26 -9.26
C LYS A 175 -6.10 19.90 -8.91
N PHE A 176 -5.88 19.42 -7.69
CA PHE A 176 -6.45 18.15 -7.22
C PHE A 176 -7.97 18.21 -7.13
N ILE A 177 -8.53 19.26 -6.52
CA ILE A 177 -9.97 19.44 -6.38
C ILE A 177 -10.66 19.57 -7.74
N ASP A 178 -10.09 20.38 -8.65
CA ASP A 178 -10.58 20.54 -10.03
C ASP A 178 -10.62 19.20 -10.77
N SER A 179 -9.56 18.40 -10.63
CA SER A 179 -9.49 17.06 -11.21
C SER A 179 -10.60 16.14 -10.69
N ARG A 180 -10.91 16.19 -9.39
CA ARG A 180 -12.01 15.40 -8.80
C ARG A 180 -13.40 15.86 -9.26
N GLN A 181 -13.60 17.17 -9.44
CA GLN A 181 -14.83 17.71 -10.01
C GLN A 181 -15.03 17.25 -11.46
N GLN A 182 -13.99 17.30 -12.29
CA GLN A 182 -14.05 16.83 -13.68
C GLN A 182 -14.36 15.33 -13.81
N MET A 183 -13.96 14.52 -12.84
CA MET A 183 -14.28 13.09 -12.76
C MET A 183 -15.73 12.79 -12.32
N GLY A 184 -16.51 13.82 -11.97
CA GLY A 184 -17.91 13.67 -11.57
C GLY A 184 -18.09 13.07 -10.17
N LEU A 185 -17.14 13.29 -9.26
CA LEU A 185 -17.30 12.87 -7.86
C LEU A 185 -18.43 13.65 -7.17
N VAL A 186 -19.00 13.04 -6.13
CA VAL A 186 -20.05 13.66 -5.31
C VAL A 186 -19.49 14.91 -4.61
N GLU A 187 -20.23 16.02 -4.67
CA GLU A 187 -19.85 17.32 -4.11
C GLU A 187 -19.44 17.25 -2.64
N LYS A 188 -20.16 16.44 -1.84
CA LYS A 188 -19.82 16.20 -0.44
C LYS A 188 -18.41 15.64 -0.26
N THR A 189 -18.00 14.68 -1.09
CA THR A 189 -16.66 14.07 -1.02
C THR A 189 -15.58 15.06 -1.43
N ILE A 190 -15.87 15.91 -2.42
CA ILE A 190 -14.94 16.97 -2.85
C ILE A 190 -14.76 18.00 -1.73
N SER A 191 -15.84 18.39 -1.06
CA SER A 191 -15.80 19.28 0.11
C SER A 191 -14.99 18.67 1.26
N GLU A 192 -15.14 17.37 1.54
CA GLU A 192 -14.35 16.66 2.55
C GLU A 192 -12.86 16.66 2.20
N TYR A 193 -12.48 16.44 0.93
CA TYR A 193 -11.07 16.55 0.51
C TYR A 193 -10.50 17.95 0.69
N GLY A 194 -11.26 18.99 0.29
CA GLY A 194 -10.82 20.38 0.48
C GLY A 194 -10.55 20.69 1.94
N TYR A 195 -11.47 20.28 2.82
CA TYR A 195 -11.36 20.44 4.27
C TYR A 195 -10.07 19.80 4.83
N TYR A 196 -9.80 18.54 4.52
CA TYR A 196 -8.61 17.85 5.06
C TYR A 196 -7.30 18.46 4.53
N LEU A 197 -7.29 18.92 3.28
CA LEU A 197 -6.12 19.56 2.70
C LEU A 197 -5.86 20.94 3.31
N ASP A 198 -6.91 21.70 3.63
CA ASP A 198 -6.79 22.98 4.34
C ASP A 198 -6.29 22.78 5.77
N GLU A 199 -6.84 21.79 6.48
CA GLU A 199 -6.40 21.42 7.83
C GLU A 199 -4.93 21.00 7.86
N MET A 200 -4.48 20.23 6.86
CA MET A 200 -3.08 19.86 6.71
C MET A 200 -2.20 21.09 6.49
N MET A 201 -2.55 21.97 5.54
CA MET A 201 -1.76 23.17 5.24
C MET A 201 -1.72 24.16 6.39
N GLU A 202 -2.76 24.25 7.23
CA GLU A 202 -2.75 25.06 8.45
C GLU A 202 -1.76 24.52 9.49
N ILE A 203 -1.49 23.21 9.48
CA ILE A 203 -0.56 22.57 10.42
C ILE A 203 0.90 22.63 9.92
N ILE A 204 1.12 22.35 8.63
CA ILE A 204 2.48 22.20 8.09
C ILE A 204 2.96 23.39 7.27
N ASP A 205 2.14 24.44 7.15
CA ASP A 205 2.33 25.63 6.30
C ASP A 205 2.24 25.36 4.78
N ASP A 206 1.87 26.40 4.03
CA ASP A 206 1.86 26.38 2.56
C ASP A 206 3.28 26.53 2.02
N LYS A 207 3.97 25.39 1.89
CA LYS A 207 5.32 25.30 1.33
C LYS A 207 5.31 24.59 -0.03
N PRO A 208 6.38 24.69 -0.83
CA PRO A 208 6.52 23.90 -2.06
C PRO A 208 6.37 22.40 -1.76
N ILE A 209 5.66 21.65 -2.60
CA ILE A 209 5.41 20.21 -2.33
C ILE A 209 6.69 19.39 -2.17
N GLN A 210 7.79 19.82 -2.79
CA GLN A 210 9.10 19.18 -2.66
C GLN A 210 9.77 19.39 -1.28
N GLU A 211 9.34 20.40 -0.53
CA GLU A 211 9.86 20.74 0.79
C GLU A 211 9.07 20.06 1.91
N VAL A 212 8.03 19.28 1.57
CA VAL A 212 7.29 18.48 2.56
C VAL A 212 8.12 17.27 2.98
N THR A 213 8.31 17.13 4.30
CA THR A 213 9.21 16.16 4.92
C THR A 213 8.47 15.20 5.86
N HIS A 214 9.17 14.15 6.32
CA HIS A 214 8.66 13.26 7.36
C HIS A 214 8.45 13.94 8.73
N SER A 215 9.13 15.06 9.01
CA SER A 215 8.84 15.86 10.21
C SER A 215 7.48 16.52 10.12
N ASP A 216 7.10 17.01 8.94
CA ASP A 216 5.78 17.62 8.72
C ASP A 216 4.65 16.62 8.95
N GLY A 217 4.82 15.38 8.47
CA GLY A 217 3.86 14.30 8.73
C GLY A 217 3.72 13.93 10.21
N ARG A 218 4.81 13.98 10.98
CA ARG A 218 4.78 13.77 12.44
C ARG A 218 4.06 14.91 13.15
N SER A 219 4.39 16.15 12.81
CA SER A 219 3.71 17.34 13.34
C SER A 219 2.22 17.33 13.05
N TYR A 220 1.82 16.89 11.85
CA TYR A 220 0.42 16.73 11.47
C TYR A 220 -0.33 15.75 12.38
N VAL A 221 0.19 14.53 12.55
CA VAL A 221 -0.41 13.50 13.43
C VAL A 221 -0.47 13.96 14.89
N ASP A 222 0.61 14.55 15.39
CA ASP A 222 0.70 15.02 16.78
C ASP A 222 -0.30 16.14 17.09
N ILE A 223 -0.49 17.08 16.15
CA ILE A 223 -1.44 18.18 16.30
C ILE A 223 -2.87 17.68 16.12
N LEU A 224 -3.14 16.84 15.11
CA LEU A 224 -4.45 16.23 14.92
C LEU A 224 -4.92 15.49 16.18
N GLY A 225 -4.05 14.71 16.82
CA GLY A 225 -4.41 14.00 18.05
C GLY A 225 -4.89 14.90 19.20
N GLN A 226 -4.51 16.18 19.19
CA GLN A 226 -4.90 17.16 20.21
C GLN A 226 -6.21 17.89 19.87
N LEU A 227 -6.67 17.83 18.62
CA LEU A 227 -7.88 18.51 18.16
C LEU A 227 -9.16 17.76 18.57
N PRO A 228 -10.27 18.49 18.77
CA PRO A 228 -11.56 17.89 19.07
C PRO A 228 -12.18 17.24 17.82
N VAL A 229 -12.90 16.15 18.02
CA VAL A 229 -13.65 15.47 16.95
C VAL A 229 -14.71 16.42 16.36
N ASN A 230 -14.84 16.46 15.04
CA ASN A 230 -15.84 17.27 14.32
C ASN A 230 -15.79 18.77 14.67
N LYS A 231 -14.60 19.38 14.74
CA LYS A 231 -14.41 20.77 15.18
C LYS A 231 -15.33 21.79 14.49
N GLU A 232 -15.61 21.65 13.19
CA GLU A 232 -16.53 22.56 12.47
C GLU A 232 -18.00 22.45 12.89
N LYS A 233 -18.43 21.29 13.38
CA LYS A 233 -19.83 21.09 13.78
C LYS A 233 -20.11 21.68 15.14
N ASP A 234 -19.11 21.73 16.01
CA ASP A 234 -19.22 22.29 17.34
C ASP A 234 -19.13 23.83 17.29
N PRO A 235 -20.18 24.57 17.68
CA PRO A 235 -20.15 26.04 17.73
C PRO A 235 -19.00 26.61 18.57
N LYS A 236 -18.44 25.83 19.50
CA LYS A 236 -17.30 26.24 20.34
C LYS A 236 -15.99 26.40 19.54
N TYR A 237 -15.82 25.64 18.45
CA TYR A 237 -14.57 25.56 17.69
C TYR A 237 -14.71 25.98 16.22
N ARG A 238 -15.93 26.07 15.69
CA ARG A 238 -16.23 26.33 14.27
C ARG A 238 -15.45 27.49 13.65
N ASP A 239 -15.37 28.62 14.35
CA ASP A 239 -14.76 29.85 13.83
C ASP A 239 -13.35 30.09 14.38
N LYS A 240 -12.64 29.02 14.79
CA LYS A 240 -11.32 29.09 15.40
C LYS A 240 -10.28 28.37 14.56
N THR A 241 -9.10 28.95 14.49
CA THR A 241 -7.90 28.31 13.93
C THR A 241 -7.44 27.16 14.84
N ILE A 242 -6.70 26.21 14.29
CA ILE A 242 -6.01 25.13 15.02
C ILE A 242 -5.16 25.72 16.14
N SER A 243 -4.40 26.78 15.87
CA SER A 243 -3.57 27.47 16.88
C SER A 243 -4.40 28.03 18.05
N GLU A 244 -5.58 28.59 17.77
CA GLU A 244 -6.48 29.10 18.81
C GLU A 244 -7.09 27.96 19.63
N ILE A 245 -7.50 26.87 18.98
CA ILE A 245 -8.07 25.69 19.64
C ILE A 245 -7.04 25.07 20.60
N LEU A 246 -5.79 24.91 20.18
CA LEU A 246 -4.72 24.37 21.02
C LEU A 246 -4.44 25.21 22.28
N LYS A 247 -4.77 26.51 22.26
CA LYS A 247 -4.63 27.43 23.41
C LYS A 247 -5.85 27.41 24.35
N MET A 248 -6.96 26.79 23.96
CA MET A 248 -8.17 26.72 24.78
C MET A 248 -8.03 25.73 25.93
N LYS A 249 -8.55 26.08 27.11
CA LYS A 249 -8.62 25.16 28.25
C LYS A 249 -9.80 24.19 28.09
N GLY A 250 -9.56 22.92 28.43
CA GLY A 250 -10.60 21.88 28.46
C GLY A 250 -11.07 21.39 27.08
N VAL A 251 -10.18 21.44 26.07
CA VAL A 251 -10.42 20.77 24.79
C VAL A 251 -10.26 19.27 25.00
N LYS A 252 -11.25 18.49 24.54
CA LYS A 252 -11.19 17.03 24.58
C LYS A 252 -10.56 16.53 23.28
N PRO A 253 -9.41 15.86 23.34
CA PRO A 253 -8.75 15.34 22.14
C PRO A 253 -9.57 14.23 21.49
N GLN A 254 -9.32 14.00 20.20
CA GLN A 254 -9.92 12.89 19.47
C GLN A 254 -9.32 11.53 19.85
N ASN A 255 -10.07 10.46 19.60
CA ASN A 255 -9.60 9.10 19.82
C ASN A 255 -8.43 8.83 18.85
N PRO A 256 -7.33 8.19 19.30
CA PRO A 256 -6.23 7.76 18.41
C PRO A 256 -6.67 6.97 17.17
N GLN A 257 -7.83 6.31 17.20
CA GLN A 257 -8.40 5.61 16.03
C GLN A 257 -8.93 6.56 14.94
N ASN A 258 -9.08 7.85 15.24
CA ASN A 258 -9.56 8.88 14.32
C ASN A 258 -8.43 9.75 13.75
N VAL A 259 -7.19 9.53 14.19
CA VAL A 259 -5.98 10.26 13.76
C VAL A 259 -5.27 9.46 12.68
#